data_AF-M3W338-F1
#
_entry.id   AF-M3W338-F1
#
_cell.length_a   1.000
_cell.length_b   1.000
_cell.length_c   1.000
_cell.angle_alpha   90.00
_cell.angle_beta   90.00
_cell.angle_gamma   90.00
#
_symmetry.space_group_name_H-M   'P 1'
#
loop_
_entity.id
_entity.type
_entity.pdbx_description
1 polymer ?
#
loop_
_entity_poly.entity_id
_entity_poly.type
_entity_poly.pdbx_seq_one_letter_code
_entity_poly.pdbx_strand_id
1 'polypeptide(L)'
;MTSPLCWGASTNVLHAQDQASTSSNVKSSPTRAKHRHPQGKGAAHAWLPLHSKAGPLHTGGGTSTVNAQVAELQKKIQVLEGDRKAFYESTQWTIKNEKTINQLHEETRTLHLHLADLLQGDEKMVQAVIREWKSEKPYLKNRTGQAMEYLEHQLREKVKQLDALRHQVGLQRKLLDELRLRYSLRELERAEAQSGNTEVAKTMRNLENRLEKARMKAEEAEHITRVYLQLKAHLQEESLHLENRLKFMEAEVVKTKRQLEELQVVDQEASKARDMAKNQLQCLEESVFRERKKRERHLSECKKRAEERKLQNQRLERKTQREHVLLQSEDLTQESLRAKEETLKRRWSMYQMEMLFGKVKEATGVADTHAVVRRFLAQGDTFTHLEALKSKNKQRLLTLKQEKQRLQREFEDLKYSGETTLVSEQKLQAELQERLEAEEQRRTEAQDKLEDTIQSMQMTREGLEHLAGKMKRIAADAGRFAGKVPDPKADDYLPALLGVVAEKLLKLQAQLESQDIAATVHHLANREFYSILEGKLPRYNTRIGLPLASHKDKFFDEEESEDEESNVATRAALKIRSQKLIESRSKKRSRSRKS
;
A
#
# COMPACT_ATOMS: atom_id res chain seq x y z
N MET A 1 1.73 37.23 -16.09
CA MET A 1 2.91 37.80 -15.39
C MET A 1 3.97 36.71 -15.25
N THR A 2 5.19 37.08 -14.86
CA THR A 2 6.38 36.22 -14.88
C THR A 2 6.39 35.13 -13.80
N SER A 3 6.83 33.92 -14.16
CA SER A 3 7.21 32.85 -13.22
C SER A 3 8.33 31.97 -13.80
N PRO A 4 9.51 31.96 -13.16
CA PRO A 4 10.42 30.82 -13.23
C PRO A 4 10.99 30.46 -11.84
N LEU A 5 10.62 29.30 -11.30
CA LEU A 5 11.23 28.73 -10.08
C LEU A 5 11.52 27.24 -10.28
N CYS A 6 12.73 26.93 -10.75
CA CYS A 6 13.21 25.56 -11.02
C CYS A 6 14.71 25.41 -10.70
N TRP A 7 15.09 25.62 -9.45
CA TRP A 7 16.44 25.29 -8.95
C TRP A 7 16.37 24.66 -7.55
N GLY A 8 16.30 23.33 -7.50
CA GLY A 8 16.51 22.52 -6.30
C GLY A 8 17.76 21.68 -6.48
N ALA A 9 18.93 22.21 -6.10
CA ALA A 9 20.21 21.54 -6.34
C ALA A 9 20.39 20.32 -5.41
N SER A 10 20.77 19.18 -5.99
CA SER A 10 21.08 17.96 -5.25
C SER A 10 22.42 18.08 -4.53
N THR A 11 22.43 17.91 -3.21
CA THR A 11 23.67 17.85 -2.41
C THR A 11 24.18 16.42 -2.34
N ASN A 12 25.24 16.10 -3.08
CA ASN A 12 26.12 14.98 -2.70
C ASN A 12 27.51 15.03 -3.33
N VAL A 13 28.50 14.62 -2.52
CA VAL A 13 29.87 14.18 -2.89
C VAL A 13 30.67 15.10 -3.81
N LEU A 14 31.58 15.87 -3.21
CA LEU A 14 33.02 15.68 -3.42
C LEU A 14 33.81 16.38 -2.31
N HIS A 15 34.60 15.60 -1.57
CA HIS A 15 35.71 16.13 -0.77
C HIS A 15 36.86 15.15 -0.91
N ALA A 16 37.93 15.59 -1.58
CA ALA A 16 39.20 14.88 -1.61
C ALA A 16 40.19 15.66 -0.73
N GLN A 17 40.94 14.95 0.11
CA GLN A 17 42.25 15.42 0.55
C GLN A 17 43.15 14.23 0.90
N ASP A 18 44.44 14.48 0.78
CA ASP A 18 45.61 13.64 1.06
C ASP A 18 45.56 13.01 2.48
N GLN A 19 46.31 11.97 2.83
CA GLN A 19 47.73 11.77 2.52
C GLN A 19 48.15 10.30 2.42
N ALA A 20 49.13 10.04 1.55
CA ALA A 20 49.86 8.78 1.49
C ALA A 20 51.33 9.00 1.90
N SER A 21 51.74 8.44 3.05
CA SER A 21 53.13 7.98 3.25
C SER A 21 53.32 7.24 4.58
N THR A 22 53.82 6.02 4.49
CA THR A 22 54.82 5.46 5.42
C THR A 22 55.53 4.31 4.71
N SER A 23 56.84 4.25 4.79
CA SER A 23 57.67 3.31 4.04
C SER A 23 57.97 2.05 4.83
N SER A 24 57.90 0.88 4.18
CA SER A 24 58.42 -0.38 4.71
C SER A 24 59.73 -0.73 3.99
N ASN A 25 60.85 -0.65 4.72
CA ASN A 25 62.16 -1.05 4.21
C ASN A 25 62.25 -2.58 4.10
N VAL A 26 62.54 -3.10 2.90
CA VAL A 26 62.91 -4.50 2.67
C VAL A 26 64.42 -4.60 2.49
N LYS A 27 65.10 -5.45 3.26
CA LYS A 27 66.54 -5.69 3.12
C LYS A 27 66.95 -7.13 3.45
N SER A 28 67.76 -7.71 2.56
CA SER A 28 68.66 -8.88 2.76
C SER A 28 68.09 -10.19 3.33
N SER A 29 67.90 -11.14 2.40
CA SER A 29 68.57 -12.47 2.32
C SER A 29 69.68 -12.82 3.37
N PRO A 30 70.01 -14.11 3.62
CA PRO A 30 69.95 -15.22 2.65
C PRO A 30 69.39 -16.59 3.11
N THR A 31 69.07 -17.41 2.10
CA THR A 31 68.74 -18.83 2.24
C THR A 31 70.00 -19.72 2.23
N ARG A 32 69.95 -20.86 2.93
CA ARG A 32 71.03 -21.87 2.93
C ARG A 32 70.50 -23.26 2.57
N ALA A 33 70.57 -23.61 1.28
CA ALA A 33 70.26 -24.97 0.82
C ALA A 33 71.34 -25.97 1.27
N LYS A 34 70.96 -27.24 1.45
CA LYS A 34 71.88 -28.37 1.65
C LYS A 34 71.59 -29.43 0.57
N HIS A 35 72.61 -29.84 -0.19
CA HIS A 35 72.53 -30.99 -1.09
C HIS A 35 72.92 -32.30 -0.38
N ARG A 36 72.57 -33.44 -1.00
CA ARG A 36 72.85 -34.79 -0.50
C ARG A 36 74.23 -35.32 -0.90
N HIS A 37 74.76 -36.19 -0.04
CA HIS A 37 75.78 -37.22 -0.31
C HIS A 37 75.24 -38.30 -1.30
N PRO A 38 76.06 -39.16 -1.97
CA PRO A 38 77.03 -40.08 -1.32
C PRO A 38 78.38 -40.34 -2.04
N GLN A 39 79.14 -41.27 -1.46
CA GLN A 39 80.53 -41.64 -1.72
C GLN A 39 80.63 -43.05 -2.36
N GLY A 40 81.63 -43.30 -3.20
CA GLY A 40 81.89 -44.59 -3.90
C GLY A 40 83.31 -45.13 -3.69
N LYS A 41 83.54 -46.44 -3.91
CA LYS A 41 84.72 -47.23 -3.43
C LYS A 41 85.77 -47.58 -4.52
N GLY A 42 87.00 -47.86 -4.09
CA GLY A 42 88.12 -48.52 -4.83
C GLY A 42 89.49 -47.96 -4.36
N ALA A 43 90.55 -48.67 -3.92
CA ALA A 43 91.18 -50.00 -4.18
C ALA A 43 92.09 -50.04 -5.44
N ALA A 44 93.35 -50.55 -5.44
CA ALA A 44 94.29 -51.00 -4.38
C ALA A 44 95.74 -51.28 -4.94
N HIS A 45 96.76 -51.50 -4.06
CA HIS A 45 98.11 -52.11 -4.30
C HIS A 45 99.12 -51.34 -5.24
N ALA A 46 100.45 -51.58 -5.34
CA ALA A 46 101.46 -52.45 -4.67
C ALA A 46 102.92 -51.83 -4.73
N TRP A 47 103.99 -52.59 -4.41
CA TRP A 47 105.41 -52.13 -4.26
C TRP A 47 106.40 -52.58 -5.38
N LEU A 48 107.42 -51.73 -5.71
CA LEU A 48 108.91 -51.91 -5.98
C LEU A 48 109.49 -53.23 -6.63
N PRO A 49 110.83 -53.42 -6.93
CA PRO A 49 112.07 -52.58 -6.86
C PRO A 49 113.08 -52.66 -8.08
N LEU A 50 114.24 -51.97 -7.93
CA LEU A 50 115.65 -52.35 -8.29
C LEU A 50 116.18 -52.53 -9.75
N HIS A 51 117.38 -51.99 -10.01
CA HIS A 51 118.54 -52.70 -10.62
C HIS A 51 119.87 -51.90 -10.52
N SER A 52 121.03 -52.59 -10.65
CA SER A 52 122.39 -52.01 -10.71
C SER A 52 123.36 -52.84 -11.58
N LYS A 53 124.49 -52.26 -12.02
CA LYS A 53 125.65 -52.95 -12.66
C LYS A 53 126.90 -52.03 -12.68
N ALA A 54 128.11 -52.58 -12.92
CA ALA A 54 129.38 -51.87 -12.64
C ALA A 54 130.59 -52.27 -13.54
N GLY A 55 131.63 -51.40 -13.54
CA GLY A 55 133.04 -51.70 -13.90
C GLY A 55 133.51 -51.30 -15.32
N PRO A 56 134.80 -51.52 -15.69
CA PRO A 56 136.00 -51.73 -14.81
C PRO A 56 137.39 -51.22 -15.36
N LEU A 57 138.48 -51.42 -14.60
CA LEU A 57 139.95 -51.37 -14.98
C LEU A 57 140.51 -49.95 -15.36
N HIS A 58 141.79 -49.62 -15.70
CA HIS A 58 143.20 -50.16 -15.70
C HIS A 58 144.18 -48.96 -16.01
N THR A 59 145.55 -48.90 -15.94
CA THR A 59 146.70 -49.63 -15.33
C THR A 59 147.99 -48.77 -15.39
N GLY A 60 149.07 -49.12 -14.65
CA GLY A 60 150.47 -48.59 -14.81
C GLY A 60 150.89 -47.53 -13.77
N GLY A 61 152.17 -47.34 -13.38
CA GLY A 61 153.46 -48.00 -13.70
C GLY A 61 154.59 -46.96 -13.83
N GLY A 62 155.76 -47.02 -13.15
CA GLY A 62 156.29 -47.99 -12.18
C GLY A 62 157.59 -47.48 -11.49
N THR A 63 158.57 -48.37 -11.25
CA THR A 63 159.87 -48.20 -10.53
C THR A 63 159.86 -48.35 -8.99
N SER A 64 161.00 -48.79 -8.43
CA SER A 64 161.23 -49.23 -7.04
C SER A 64 160.36 -50.42 -6.57
N THR A 65 160.83 -51.65 -6.85
CA THR A 65 160.15 -52.93 -6.57
C THR A 65 159.84 -53.18 -5.08
N VAL A 66 160.62 -52.61 -4.15
CA VAL A 66 160.35 -52.70 -2.70
C VAL A 66 159.12 -51.86 -2.32
N ASN A 67 159.03 -50.62 -2.83
CA ASN A 67 157.91 -49.72 -2.52
C ASN A 67 156.59 -50.24 -3.12
N ALA A 68 156.63 -50.93 -4.25
CA ALA A 68 155.45 -51.60 -4.81
C ALA A 68 154.89 -52.67 -3.85
N GLN A 69 155.75 -53.52 -3.28
CA GLN A 69 155.34 -54.54 -2.30
C GLN A 69 154.86 -53.91 -0.98
N VAL A 70 155.50 -52.84 -0.51
CA VAL A 70 155.04 -52.08 0.68
C VAL A 70 153.67 -51.44 0.43
N ALA A 71 153.45 -50.82 -0.74
CA ALA A 71 152.16 -50.22 -1.10
C ALA A 71 151.05 -51.27 -1.31
N GLU A 72 151.39 -52.45 -1.82
CA GLU A 72 150.46 -53.58 -1.96
C GLU A 72 150.09 -54.17 -0.59
N LEU A 73 151.06 -54.35 0.32
CA LEU A 73 150.79 -54.73 1.71
C LEU A 73 149.98 -53.66 2.46
N GLN A 74 150.28 -52.37 2.29
CA GLN A 74 149.51 -51.27 2.87
C GLN A 74 148.06 -51.25 2.35
N LYS A 75 147.84 -51.43 1.04
CA LYS A 75 146.49 -51.61 0.49
C LYS A 75 145.80 -52.85 1.05
N LYS A 76 146.51 -53.97 1.21
CA LYS A 76 145.93 -55.20 1.76
C LYS A 76 145.57 -55.06 3.24
N ILE A 77 146.37 -54.35 4.03
CA ILE A 77 146.03 -53.94 5.40
C ILE A 77 144.82 -53.01 5.40
N GLN A 78 144.79 -51.99 4.55
CA GLN A 78 143.70 -51.01 4.47
C GLN A 78 142.36 -51.65 4.04
N VAL A 79 142.40 -52.66 3.15
CA VAL A 79 141.23 -53.49 2.82
C VAL A 79 140.82 -54.36 4.01
N LEU A 80 141.74 -55.05 4.67
CA LEU A 80 141.43 -55.86 5.86
C LEU A 80 140.92 -55.01 7.05
N GLU A 81 141.35 -53.76 7.17
CA GLU A 81 140.79 -52.79 8.12
C GLU A 81 139.41 -52.29 7.69
N GLY A 82 139.18 -52.10 6.39
CA GLY A 82 137.87 -51.82 5.81
C GLY A 82 136.88 -52.96 6.07
N ASP A 83 137.28 -54.21 5.81
CA ASP A 83 136.51 -55.41 6.08
C ASP A 83 136.24 -55.55 7.58
N ARG A 84 137.24 -55.36 8.45
CA ARG A 84 137.04 -55.39 9.92
C ARG A 84 136.08 -54.31 10.39
N LYS A 85 136.11 -53.10 9.82
CA LYS A 85 135.12 -52.05 10.10
C LYS A 85 133.73 -52.44 9.60
N ALA A 86 133.61 -52.90 8.35
CA ALA A 86 132.34 -53.34 7.77
C ALA A 86 131.71 -54.52 8.54
N PHE A 87 132.51 -55.49 9.00
CA PHE A 87 132.04 -56.57 9.87
C PHE A 87 131.62 -56.05 11.26
N TYR A 88 132.36 -55.11 11.86
CA TYR A 88 132.01 -54.56 13.17
C TYR A 88 130.76 -53.66 13.10
N GLU A 89 130.61 -52.87 12.03
CA GLU A 89 129.43 -52.05 11.77
C GLU A 89 128.21 -52.93 11.43
N SER A 90 128.38 -53.96 10.58
CA SER A 90 127.32 -54.92 10.26
C SER A 90 126.84 -55.68 11.50
N THR A 91 127.76 -56.17 12.34
CA THR A 91 127.37 -56.84 13.62
C THR A 91 126.78 -55.88 14.64
N GLN A 92 127.23 -54.61 14.70
CA GLN A 92 126.54 -53.57 15.47
C GLN A 92 125.12 -53.30 14.94
N TRP A 93 124.91 -53.34 13.62
CA TRP A 93 123.59 -53.20 13.01
C TRP A 93 122.67 -54.42 13.24
N THR A 94 123.17 -55.65 13.14
CA THR A 94 122.36 -56.84 13.48
C THR A 94 121.98 -56.84 14.96
N ILE A 95 122.92 -56.55 15.88
CA ILE A 95 122.64 -56.45 17.32
C ILE A 95 121.65 -55.32 17.64
N LYS A 96 121.67 -54.21 16.90
CA LYS A 96 120.65 -53.14 17.02
C LYS A 96 119.29 -53.60 16.51
N ASN A 97 119.24 -54.29 15.37
CA ASN A 97 118.00 -54.79 14.79
C ASN A 97 117.37 -55.91 15.65
N GLU A 98 118.17 -56.81 16.23
CA GLU A 98 117.68 -57.80 17.20
C GLU A 98 117.07 -57.14 18.43
N LYS A 99 117.67 -56.06 18.93
CA LYS A 99 117.13 -55.29 20.07
C LYS A 99 115.82 -54.59 19.72
N THR A 100 115.70 -53.94 18.57
CA THR A 100 114.44 -53.30 18.15
C THR A 100 113.35 -54.32 17.82
N ILE A 101 113.69 -55.46 17.21
CA ILE A 101 112.76 -56.57 16.98
C ILE A 101 112.25 -57.13 18.32
N ASN A 102 113.12 -57.32 19.32
CA ASN A 102 112.69 -57.79 20.64
C ASN A 102 111.82 -56.76 21.37
N GLN A 103 112.13 -55.46 21.30
CA GLN A 103 111.27 -54.39 21.81
C GLN A 103 109.88 -54.41 21.15
N LEU A 104 109.81 -54.50 19.81
CA LEU A 104 108.55 -54.61 19.08
C LEU A 104 107.77 -55.88 19.41
N HIS A 105 108.44 -57.01 19.69
CA HIS A 105 107.79 -58.23 20.17
C HIS A 105 107.25 -58.08 21.60
N GLU A 106 107.92 -57.33 22.48
CA GLU A 106 107.45 -57.03 23.84
C GLU A 106 106.26 -56.07 23.81
N GLU A 107 106.31 -54.99 23.02
CA GLU A 107 105.18 -54.10 22.75
C GLU A 107 103.99 -54.86 22.13
N THR A 108 104.25 -55.76 21.18
CA THR A 108 103.21 -56.61 20.60
C THR A 108 102.58 -57.53 21.65
N ARG A 109 103.35 -58.05 22.61
CA ARG A 109 102.79 -58.85 23.73
C ARG A 109 101.97 -58.00 24.69
N THR A 110 102.45 -56.82 25.10
CA THR A 110 101.70 -55.96 26.03
C THR A 110 100.40 -55.43 25.41
N LEU A 111 100.40 -55.09 24.12
CA LEU A 111 99.19 -54.71 23.38
C LEU A 111 98.18 -55.86 23.26
N HIS A 112 98.62 -57.09 23.00
CA HIS A 112 97.72 -58.26 23.00
C HIS A 112 97.13 -58.54 24.40
N LEU A 113 97.93 -58.37 25.46
CA LEU A 113 97.43 -58.49 26.84
C LEU A 113 96.41 -57.41 27.18
N HIS A 114 96.68 -56.13 26.87
CA HIS A 114 95.72 -55.04 27.05
C HIS A 114 94.42 -55.25 26.27
N LEU A 115 94.50 -55.75 25.03
CA LEU A 115 93.31 -56.04 24.23
C LEU A 115 92.50 -57.23 24.81
N ALA A 116 93.17 -58.25 25.35
CA ALA A 116 92.51 -59.34 26.06
C ALA A 116 91.86 -58.87 27.39
N ASP A 117 92.52 -58.01 28.15
CA ASP A 117 92.00 -57.43 29.40
C ASP A 117 90.77 -56.53 29.15
N LEU A 118 90.79 -55.72 28.08
CA LEU A 118 89.65 -54.90 27.66
C LEU A 118 88.44 -55.75 27.26
N LEU A 119 88.64 -56.75 26.39
CA LEU A 119 87.56 -57.66 25.97
C LEU A 119 86.99 -58.44 27.17
N GLN A 120 87.84 -58.92 28.08
CA GLN A 120 87.37 -59.50 29.34
C GLN A 120 86.67 -58.48 30.23
N GLY A 121 87.07 -57.20 30.20
CA GLY A 121 86.43 -56.11 30.95
C GLY A 121 84.99 -55.90 30.53
N ASP A 122 84.74 -55.85 29.21
CA ASP A 122 83.39 -55.75 28.65
C ASP A 122 82.55 -57.00 28.98
N GLU A 123 83.11 -58.21 28.84
CA GLU A 123 82.42 -59.43 29.28
C GLU A 123 82.09 -59.42 30.78
N LYS A 124 83.00 -58.93 31.63
CA LYS A 124 82.79 -58.80 33.08
C LYS A 124 81.71 -57.77 33.41
N MET A 125 81.64 -56.64 32.70
CA MET A 125 80.55 -55.66 32.85
C MET A 125 79.20 -56.23 32.40
N VAL A 126 79.13 -56.86 31.23
CA VAL A 126 77.90 -57.52 30.74
C VAL A 126 77.43 -58.59 31.72
N GLN A 127 78.35 -59.40 32.27
CA GLN A 127 78.03 -60.37 33.32
C GLN A 127 77.58 -59.71 34.63
N ALA A 128 78.10 -58.54 35.00
CA ALA A 128 77.68 -57.82 36.20
C ALA A 128 76.22 -57.32 36.07
N VAL A 129 75.88 -56.66 34.96
CA VAL A 129 74.51 -56.19 34.69
C VAL A 129 73.53 -57.37 34.66
N ILE A 130 73.86 -58.47 33.98
CA ILE A 130 73.04 -59.70 33.95
C ILE A 130 72.93 -60.34 35.35
N ARG A 131 73.87 -60.10 36.28
CA ARG A 131 73.76 -60.59 37.67
C ARG A 131 72.75 -59.78 38.49
N GLU A 132 72.61 -58.48 38.26
CA GLU A 132 71.66 -57.61 38.95
C GLU A 132 70.20 -57.83 38.50
N TRP A 133 69.99 -58.19 37.23
CA TRP A 133 68.67 -58.38 36.62
C TRP A 133 68.03 -59.71 37.05
N LYS A 134 67.60 -59.79 38.31
CA LYS A 134 67.13 -61.02 38.98
C LYS A 134 65.96 -61.73 38.28
N SER A 135 65.08 -61.02 37.59
CA SER A 135 63.90 -61.55 36.91
C SER A 135 64.17 -62.20 35.55
N GLU A 136 65.03 -61.58 34.72
CA GLU A 136 65.27 -62.01 33.32
C GLU A 136 66.46 -62.96 33.18
N LYS A 137 67.25 -63.09 34.26
CA LYS A 137 68.39 -64.00 34.44
C LYS A 137 68.25 -65.42 33.85
N PRO A 138 67.11 -66.15 33.94
CA PRO A 138 67.01 -67.48 33.34
C PRO A 138 67.05 -67.49 31.80
N TYR A 139 66.58 -66.43 31.14
CA TYR A 139 66.48 -66.37 29.68
C TYR A 139 67.80 -66.02 28.98
N LEU A 140 68.73 -65.38 29.70
CA LEU A 140 69.98 -64.84 29.13
C LEU A 140 71.22 -65.72 29.36
N LYS A 141 71.13 -66.73 30.23
CA LYS A 141 72.27 -67.53 30.73
C LYS A 141 73.15 -68.19 29.66
N ASN A 142 72.59 -68.57 28.51
CA ASN A 142 73.29 -69.33 27.47
C ASN A 142 73.60 -68.48 26.20
N ARG A 143 73.37 -67.16 26.24
CA ARG A 143 73.30 -66.29 25.05
C ARG A 143 73.82 -64.87 25.30
N THR A 144 74.98 -64.70 25.94
CA THR A 144 75.55 -63.38 26.28
C THR A 144 75.67 -62.41 25.10
N GLY A 145 76.06 -62.86 23.90
CA GLY A 145 76.08 -62.01 22.70
C GLY A 145 74.68 -61.61 22.20
N GLN A 146 73.77 -62.58 22.08
CA GLN A 146 72.40 -62.35 21.57
C GLN A 146 71.50 -61.62 22.58
N ALA A 147 71.89 -61.55 23.86
CA ALA A 147 71.22 -60.76 24.88
C ALA A 147 71.19 -59.27 24.51
N MET A 148 72.31 -58.73 24.02
CA MET A 148 72.39 -57.33 23.58
C MET A 148 71.46 -57.06 22.39
N GLU A 149 71.45 -57.94 21.39
CA GLU A 149 70.57 -57.83 20.22
C GLU A 149 69.08 -57.86 20.61
N TYR A 150 68.71 -58.70 21.58
CA TYR A 150 67.35 -58.77 22.12
C TYR A 150 66.94 -57.50 22.89
N LEU A 151 67.83 -56.97 23.73
CA LEU A 151 67.57 -55.74 24.47
C LEU A 151 67.54 -54.51 23.56
N GLU A 152 68.37 -54.48 22.52
CA GLU A 152 68.25 -53.50 21.43
C GLU A 152 66.93 -53.66 20.68
N HIS A 153 66.45 -54.88 20.41
CA HIS A 153 65.13 -55.08 19.80
C HIS A 153 64.01 -54.53 20.69
N GLN A 154 64.01 -54.86 21.98
CA GLN A 154 63.07 -54.31 22.96
C GLN A 154 63.14 -52.78 23.02
N LEU A 155 64.33 -52.18 23.05
CA LEU A 155 64.50 -50.73 23.04
C LEU A 155 63.94 -50.11 21.74
N ARG A 156 64.22 -50.71 20.58
CA ARG A 156 63.69 -50.29 19.28
C ARG A 156 62.16 -50.42 19.22
N GLU A 157 61.56 -51.42 19.86
CA GLU A 157 60.10 -51.56 20.02
C GLU A 157 59.53 -50.48 20.94
N LYS A 158 60.16 -50.19 22.07
CA LYS A 158 59.73 -49.13 23.00
C LYS A 158 59.84 -47.72 22.39
N VAL A 159 60.89 -47.47 21.59
CA VAL A 159 61.01 -46.23 20.81
C VAL A 159 59.91 -46.12 19.76
N LYS A 160 59.64 -47.18 18.97
CA LYS A 160 58.50 -47.21 18.02
C LYS A 160 57.16 -46.97 18.72
N GLN A 161 56.94 -47.55 19.90
CA GLN A 161 55.73 -47.34 20.72
C GLN A 161 55.63 -45.88 21.17
N LEU A 162 56.72 -45.27 21.64
CA LEU A 162 56.75 -43.84 22.02
C LEU A 162 56.52 -42.91 20.82
N ASP A 163 57.10 -43.18 19.66
CA ASP A 163 56.95 -42.33 18.48
C ASP A 163 55.55 -42.46 17.85
N ALA A 164 54.93 -43.65 17.91
CA ALA A 164 53.52 -43.83 17.56
C ALA A 164 52.60 -43.03 18.50
N LEU A 165 52.84 -43.06 19.82
CA LEU A 165 52.09 -42.27 20.80
C LEU A 165 52.30 -40.76 20.60
N ARG A 166 53.54 -40.32 20.34
CA ARG A 166 53.86 -38.92 20.00
C ARG A 166 53.12 -38.47 18.74
N HIS A 167 53.02 -39.32 17.71
CA HIS A 167 52.26 -39.02 16.51
C HIS A 167 50.75 -38.90 16.80
N GLN A 168 50.17 -39.82 17.58
CA GLN A 168 48.76 -39.74 18.01
C GLN A 168 48.47 -38.45 18.80
N VAL A 169 49.31 -38.09 19.77
CA VAL A 169 49.21 -36.83 20.53
C VAL A 169 49.37 -35.61 19.60
N GLY A 170 50.26 -35.69 18.59
CA GLY A 170 50.42 -34.66 17.58
C GLY A 170 49.17 -34.45 16.71
N LEU A 171 48.47 -35.52 16.33
CA LEU A 171 47.19 -35.45 15.63
C LEU A 171 46.07 -34.87 16.52
N GLN A 172 45.99 -35.33 17.78
CA GLN A 172 45.00 -34.82 18.74
C GLN A 172 45.17 -33.32 19.03
N ARG A 173 46.42 -32.83 19.13
CA ARG A 173 46.70 -31.39 19.27
C ARG A 173 46.22 -30.59 18.06
N LYS A 174 46.55 -31.00 16.84
CA LYS A 174 46.06 -30.36 15.60
C LYS A 174 44.53 -30.29 15.57
N LEU A 175 43.85 -31.39 15.91
CA LEU A 175 42.39 -31.43 15.96
C LEU A 175 41.81 -30.50 17.03
N LEU A 176 42.42 -30.41 18.21
CA LEU A 176 42.03 -29.46 19.25
C LEU A 176 42.21 -28.00 18.81
N ASP A 177 43.29 -27.69 18.11
CA ASP A 177 43.58 -26.33 17.64
C ASP A 177 42.67 -25.94 16.44
N GLU A 178 42.33 -26.87 15.55
CA GLU A 178 41.25 -26.70 14.57
C GLU A 178 39.88 -26.44 15.22
N LEU A 179 39.54 -27.20 16.27
CA LEU A 179 38.26 -27.04 16.99
C LEU A 179 38.21 -25.71 17.75
N ARG A 180 39.32 -25.29 18.36
CA ARG A 180 39.46 -23.96 18.99
C ARG A 180 39.25 -22.84 17.97
N LEU A 181 39.88 -22.92 16.80
CA LEU A 181 39.72 -21.93 15.73
C LEU A 181 38.27 -21.88 15.21
N ARG A 182 37.62 -23.03 15.01
CA ARG A 182 36.19 -23.07 14.64
C ARG A 182 35.28 -22.53 15.74
N TYR A 183 35.67 -22.66 17.01
CA TYR A 183 34.90 -22.12 18.13
C TYR A 183 35.04 -20.59 18.24
N SER A 184 36.26 -20.04 18.13
CA SER A 184 36.48 -18.58 18.17
C SER A 184 35.91 -17.86 16.94
N LEU A 185 35.98 -18.45 15.75
CA LEU A 185 35.27 -17.93 14.57
C LEU A 185 33.76 -17.83 14.83
N ARG A 186 33.15 -18.85 15.44
CA ARG A 186 31.73 -18.83 15.84
C ARG A 186 31.42 -17.85 16.97
N GLU A 187 32.39 -17.43 17.78
CA GLU A 187 32.20 -16.33 18.74
C GLU A 187 32.21 -14.98 18.05
N LEU A 188 33.09 -14.78 17.07
CA LEU A 188 33.11 -13.59 16.22
C LEU A 188 31.81 -13.48 15.40
N GLU A 189 31.39 -14.55 14.71
CA GLU A 189 30.11 -14.60 13.97
C GLU A 189 28.90 -14.24 14.86
N ARG A 190 28.88 -14.73 16.12
CA ARG A 190 27.83 -14.40 17.09
C ARG A 190 27.90 -12.95 17.56
N ALA A 191 29.10 -12.42 17.83
CA ALA A 191 29.30 -11.03 18.22
C ALA A 191 28.94 -10.06 17.09
N GLU A 192 29.30 -10.38 15.84
CA GLU A 192 28.92 -9.62 14.64
C GLU A 192 27.41 -9.61 14.43
N ALA A 193 26.74 -10.77 14.54
CA ALA A 193 25.29 -10.89 14.43
C ALA A 193 24.53 -10.17 15.57
N GLN A 194 25.07 -10.16 16.79
CA GLN A 194 24.55 -9.36 17.91
C GLN A 194 24.83 -7.86 17.73
N SER A 195 25.91 -7.51 17.02
CA SER A 195 26.19 -6.13 16.64
C SER A 195 25.26 -5.67 15.53
N GLY A 196 24.10 -5.10 15.91
CA GLY A 196 23.13 -4.47 14.99
C GLY A 196 23.65 -3.22 14.24
N ASN A 197 24.97 -3.09 14.09
CA ASN A 197 25.73 -2.01 13.48
C ASN A 197 26.33 -2.39 12.11
N THR A 198 26.06 -3.59 11.60
CA THR A 198 26.38 -3.96 10.21
C THR A 198 25.81 -2.93 9.23
N GLU A 199 26.49 -2.75 8.10
CA GLU A 199 26.06 -1.76 7.09
C GLU A 199 24.67 -2.09 6.54
N VAL A 200 24.34 -3.38 6.42
CA VAL A 200 23.01 -3.88 6.07
C VAL A 200 21.95 -3.46 7.09
N ALA A 201 22.22 -3.56 8.40
CA ALA A 201 21.29 -3.10 9.43
C ALA A 201 21.14 -1.56 9.45
N LYS A 202 22.14 -0.81 8.98
CA LYS A 202 22.05 0.65 8.80
C LYS A 202 21.24 1.01 7.55
N THR A 203 21.42 0.30 6.42
CA THR A 203 20.63 0.54 5.20
C THR A 203 19.17 0.12 5.38
N MET A 204 18.90 -0.99 6.07
CA MET A 204 17.54 -1.43 6.43
C MET A 204 16.80 -0.34 7.21
N ARG A 205 17.35 0.13 8.33
CA ARG A 205 16.77 1.24 9.11
C ARG A 205 16.60 2.53 8.29
N ASN A 206 17.51 2.82 7.36
CA ASN A 206 17.40 3.98 6.48
C ASN A 206 16.29 3.82 5.42
N LEU A 207 16.00 2.59 4.97
CA LEU A 207 14.89 2.29 4.06
C LEU A 207 13.55 2.32 4.80
N GLU A 208 13.48 1.73 6.00
CA GLU A 208 12.31 1.81 6.89
C GLU A 208 11.95 3.27 7.20
N ASN A 209 12.93 4.07 7.65
CA ASN A 209 12.73 5.52 7.90
C ASN A 209 12.35 6.33 6.65
N ARG A 210 12.67 5.86 5.43
CA ARG A 210 12.23 6.50 4.18
C ARG A 210 10.82 6.07 3.79
N LEU A 211 10.48 4.80 4.00
CA LEU A 211 9.17 4.21 3.74
C LEU A 211 8.12 4.82 4.68
N GLU A 212 8.43 4.95 5.96
CA GLU A 212 7.51 5.58 6.93
C GLU A 212 7.31 7.07 6.62
N LYS A 213 8.38 7.78 6.24
CA LYS A 213 8.27 9.17 5.73
C LYS A 213 7.52 9.28 4.39
N ALA A 214 7.35 8.19 3.64
CA ALA A 214 6.51 8.16 2.45
C ALA A 214 5.04 7.87 2.81
N ARG A 215 4.78 6.99 3.79
CA ARG A 215 3.44 6.74 4.35
C ARG A 215 2.85 7.99 4.97
N MET A 216 3.55 8.63 5.92
CA MET A 216 3.09 9.87 6.56
C MET A 216 2.70 10.94 5.52
N LYS A 217 3.50 11.10 4.44
CA LYS A 217 3.20 12.02 3.34
C LYS A 217 2.00 11.61 2.49
N ALA A 218 1.77 10.31 2.32
CA ALA A 218 0.57 9.82 1.63
C ALA A 218 -0.67 10.06 2.48
N GLU A 219 -0.63 9.77 3.78
CA GLU A 219 -1.72 10.03 4.73
C GLU A 219 -2.03 11.53 4.89
N GLU A 220 -0.99 12.38 4.93
CA GLU A 220 -1.10 13.84 4.85
C GLU A 220 -1.76 14.29 3.54
N ALA A 221 -1.33 13.76 2.39
CA ALA A 221 -1.93 14.07 1.09
C ALA A 221 -3.38 13.59 0.97
N GLU A 222 -3.72 12.42 1.52
CA GLU A 222 -5.09 11.92 1.61
C GLU A 222 -5.94 12.78 2.55
N HIS A 223 -5.39 13.27 3.66
CA HIS A 223 -6.10 14.21 4.54
C HIS A 223 -6.37 15.54 3.82
N ILE A 224 -5.34 16.12 3.18
CA ILE A 224 -5.44 17.37 2.42
C ILE A 224 -6.45 17.24 1.27
N THR A 225 -6.44 16.14 0.52
CA THR A 225 -7.42 15.90 -0.56
C THR A 225 -8.84 15.69 -0.02
N ARG A 226 -9.02 15.00 1.11
CA ARG A 226 -10.34 14.92 1.79
C ARG A 226 -10.87 16.30 2.18
N VAL A 227 -10.03 17.17 2.74
CA VAL A 227 -10.41 18.56 3.10
C VAL A 227 -10.74 19.38 1.84
N TYR A 228 -9.96 19.26 0.75
CA TYR A 228 -10.28 19.94 -0.51
C TYR A 228 -11.56 19.42 -1.18
N LEU A 229 -11.89 18.12 -1.04
CA LEU A 229 -13.14 17.56 -1.53
C LEU A 229 -14.35 18.04 -0.70
N GLN A 230 -14.21 18.16 0.62
CA GLN A 230 -15.23 18.75 1.50
C GLN A 230 -15.45 20.24 1.17
N LEU A 231 -14.37 21.02 1.05
CA LEU A 231 -14.44 22.43 0.66
C LEU A 231 -15.08 22.60 -0.73
N LYS A 232 -14.75 21.73 -1.69
CA LYS A 232 -15.39 21.72 -3.01
C LYS A 232 -16.89 21.42 -2.90
N ALA A 233 -17.30 20.43 -2.09
CA ALA A 233 -18.72 20.11 -1.90
C ALA A 233 -19.47 21.31 -1.33
N HIS A 234 -18.96 21.95 -0.27
CA HIS A 234 -19.57 23.14 0.31
C HIS A 234 -19.63 24.33 -0.66
N LEU A 235 -18.59 24.57 -1.46
CA LEU A 235 -18.63 25.62 -2.50
C LEU A 235 -19.64 25.31 -3.62
N GLN A 236 -19.85 24.03 -3.94
CA GLN A 236 -20.90 23.61 -4.89
C GLN A 236 -22.29 23.80 -4.28
N GLU A 237 -22.49 23.43 -3.01
CA GLU A 237 -23.72 23.70 -2.25
C GLU A 237 -24.02 25.20 -2.21
N GLU A 238 -23.05 26.03 -1.80
CA GLU A 238 -23.18 27.49 -1.76
C GLU A 238 -23.53 28.09 -3.12
N SER A 239 -22.91 27.62 -4.22
CA SER A 239 -23.23 28.13 -5.56
C SER A 239 -24.70 27.92 -5.94
N LEU A 240 -25.28 26.75 -5.59
CA LEU A 240 -26.68 26.44 -5.85
C LEU A 240 -27.62 27.27 -4.97
N HIS A 241 -27.25 27.52 -3.71
CA HIS A 241 -28.00 28.40 -2.82
C HIS A 241 -27.97 29.86 -3.29
N LEU A 242 -26.83 30.34 -3.79
CA LEU A 242 -26.67 31.69 -4.35
C LEU A 242 -27.50 31.85 -5.64
N GLU A 243 -27.49 30.87 -6.55
CA GLU A 243 -28.37 30.87 -7.71
C GLU A 243 -29.85 30.95 -7.33
N ASN A 244 -30.29 30.15 -6.37
CA ASN A 244 -31.69 30.12 -5.94
C ASN A 244 -32.12 31.44 -5.26
N ARG A 245 -31.22 32.05 -4.47
CA ARG A 245 -31.41 33.39 -3.91
C ARG A 245 -31.47 34.47 -5.00
N LEU A 246 -30.64 34.35 -6.04
CA LEU A 246 -30.64 35.29 -7.18
C LEU A 246 -31.95 35.20 -7.95
N LYS A 247 -32.39 34.00 -8.33
CA LYS A 247 -33.69 33.74 -9.00
C LYS A 247 -34.87 34.28 -8.18
N PHE A 248 -34.81 34.19 -6.84
CA PHE A 248 -35.81 34.77 -5.94
C PHE A 248 -35.82 36.30 -6.01
N MET A 249 -34.66 36.95 -5.87
CA MET A 249 -34.54 38.42 -5.96
C MET A 249 -34.95 38.95 -7.34
N GLU A 250 -34.61 38.24 -8.43
CA GLU A 250 -35.09 38.57 -9.77
C GLU A 250 -36.62 38.50 -9.87
N ALA A 251 -37.25 37.47 -9.30
CA ALA A 251 -38.70 37.36 -9.26
C ALA A 251 -39.36 38.49 -8.44
N GLU A 252 -38.72 38.97 -7.36
CA GLU A 252 -39.18 40.15 -6.61
C GLU A 252 -39.01 41.46 -7.41
N VAL A 253 -37.89 41.63 -8.13
CA VAL A 253 -37.67 42.77 -9.04
C VAL A 253 -38.70 42.76 -10.19
N VAL A 254 -39.08 41.60 -10.71
CA VAL A 254 -40.13 41.49 -11.74
C VAL A 254 -41.53 41.79 -11.16
N LYS A 255 -41.85 41.32 -9.95
CA LYS A 255 -43.11 41.65 -9.26
C LYS A 255 -43.24 43.16 -9.00
N THR A 256 -42.19 43.78 -8.44
CA THR A 256 -42.18 45.21 -8.10
C THR A 256 -42.20 46.11 -9.34
N LYS A 257 -41.57 45.70 -10.45
CA LYS A 257 -41.73 46.37 -11.76
C LYS A 257 -43.17 46.35 -12.25
N ARG A 258 -43.85 45.20 -12.24
CA ARG A 258 -45.28 45.11 -12.62
C ARG A 258 -46.18 45.96 -11.73
N GLN A 259 -45.95 45.93 -10.42
CA GLN A 259 -46.68 46.79 -9.46
C GLN A 259 -46.45 48.29 -9.74
N LEU A 260 -45.25 48.68 -10.17
CA LEU A 260 -44.95 50.06 -10.57
C LEU A 260 -45.62 50.42 -11.90
N GLU A 261 -45.65 49.51 -12.88
CA GLU A 261 -46.37 49.68 -14.16
C GLU A 261 -47.88 49.84 -13.93
N GLU A 262 -48.48 48.97 -13.10
CA GLU A 262 -49.88 49.06 -12.67
C GLU A 262 -50.18 50.41 -11.98
N LEU A 263 -49.32 50.84 -11.05
CA LEU A 263 -49.48 52.11 -10.33
C LEU A 263 -49.29 53.33 -11.25
N GLN A 264 -48.42 53.26 -12.26
CA GLN A 264 -48.30 54.29 -13.30
C GLN A 264 -49.55 54.41 -14.17
N VAL A 265 -50.23 53.30 -14.48
CA VAL A 265 -51.53 53.35 -15.18
C VAL A 265 -52.58 54.05 -14.31
N VAL A 266 -52.64 53.73 -13.02
CA VAL A 266 -53.56 54.38 -12.06
C VAL A 266 -53.27 55.88 -11.91
N ASP A 267 -52.00 56.31 -11.83
CA ASP A 267 -51.66 57.75 -11.78
C ASP A 267 -52.01 58.48 -13.07
N GLN A 268 -51.82 57.85 -14.23
CA GLN A 268 -52.27 58.40 -15.51
C GLN A 268 -53.80 58.54 -15.56
N GLU A 269 -54.56 57.57 -15.05
CA GLU A 269 -56.02 57.64 -14.97
C GLU A 269 -56.48 58.71 -13.98
N ALA A 270 -55.86 58.81 -12.81
CA ALA A 270 -56.12 59.86 -11.82
C ALA A 270 -55.81 61.26 -12.38
N SER A 271 -54.70 61.42 -13.11
CA SER A 271 -54.35 62.67 -13.79
C SER A 271 -55.35 63.02 -14.89
N LYS A 272 -55.74 62.06 -15.76
CA LYS A 272 -56.78 62.25 -16.78
C LYS A 272 -58.11 62.67 -16.14
N ALA A 273 -58.53 62.01 -15.06
CA ALA A 273 -59.77 62.33 -14.34
C ALA A 273 -59.72 63.72 -13.68
N ARG A 274 -58.60 64.09 -13.04
CA ARG A 274 -58.35 65.42 -12.47
C ARG A 274 -58.45 66.51 -13.53
N ASP A 275 -57.82 66.29 -14.69
CA ASP A 275 -57.75 67.32 -15.72
C ASP A 275 -59.07 67.39 -16.53
N MET A 276 -59.81 66.29 -16.68
CA MET A 276 -61.23 66.31 -17.08
C MET A 276 -62.09 67.13 -16.10
N ALA A 277 -61.92 66.95 -14.79
CA ALA A 277 -62.68 67.70 -13.78
C ALA A 277 -62.34 69.20 -13.79
N LYS A 278 -61.06 69.58 -13.97
CA LYS A 278 -60.65 70.98 -14.21
C LYS A 278 -61.31 71.57 -15.45
N ASN A 279 -61.31 70.85 -16.56
CA ASN A 279 -61.90 71.34 -17.82
C ASN A 279 -63.42 71.51 -17.67
N GLN A 280 -64.11 70.58 -17.00
CA GLN A 280 -65.53 70.70 -16.67
C GLN A 280 -65.80 71.92 -15.77
N LEU A 281 -64.99 72.13 -14.73
CA LEU A 281 -65.08 73.30 -13.86
C LEU A 281 -64.92 74.61 -14.65
N GLN A 282 -63.89 74.71 -15.50
CA GLN A 282 -63.67 75.89 -16.35
C GLN A 282 -64.86 76.15 -17.29
N CYS A 283 -65.39 75.13 -17.97
CA CYS A 283 -66.58 75.30 -18.82
C CYS A 283 -67.81 75.77 -18.03
N LEU A 284 -67.98 75.29 -16.79
CA LEU A 284 -69.05 75.74 -15.90
C LEU A 284 -68.83 77.19 -15.44
N GLU A 285 -67.63 77.56 -15.00
CA GLU A 285 -67.24 78.92 -14.63
C GLU A 285 -67.46 79.92 -15.78
N GLU A 286 -67.01 79.57 -17.00
CA GLU A 286 -67.30 80.37 -18.19
C GLU A 286 -68.81 80.51 -18.44
N SER A 287 -69.59 79.44 -18.27
CA SER A 287 -71.04 79.49 -18.46
C SER A 287 -71.71 80.42 -17.45
N VAL A 288 -71.32 80.35 -16.18
CA VAL A 288 -71.80 81.22 -15.10
C VAL A 288 -71.38 82.66 -15.32
N PHE A 289 -70.16 82.92 -15.81
CA PHE A 289 -69.68 84.25 -16.18
C PHE A 289 -70.45 84.83 -17.38
N ARG A 290 -70.68 84.02 -18.43
CA ARG A 290 -71.50 84.39 -19.60
C ARG A 290 -72.92 84.75 -19.17
N GLU A 291 -73.55 83.93 -18.33
CA GLU A 291 -74.89 84.20 -17.79
C GLU A 291 -74.94 85.42 -16.87
N ARG A 292 -73.96 85.61 -15.98
CA ARG A 292 -73.83 86.83 -15.16
C ARG A 292 -73.75 88.07 -16.04
N LYS A 293 -72.92 88.04 -17.10
CA LYS A 293 -72.75 89.15 -18.06
C LYS A 293 -73.96 89.35 -18.99
N LYS A 294 -74.85 88.36 -19.17
CA LYS A 294 -76.18 88.55 -19.80
C LYS A 294 -77.15 89.23 -18.82
N ARG A 295 -77.26 88.73 -17.60
CA ARG A 295 -78.13 89.27 -16.55
C ARG A 295 -77.79 90.72 -16.22
N GLU A 296 -76.51 91.05 -16.12
CA GLU A 296 -76.01 92.41 -15.92
C GLU A 296 -76.39 93.36 -17.06
N ARG A 297 -76.26 92.91 -18.32
CA ARG A 297 -76.76 93.65 -19.49
C ARG A 297 -78.25 93.92 -19.38
N HIS A 298 -79.08 92.89 -19.18
CA HIS A 298 -80.53 93.07 -19.04
C HIS A 298 -80.91 93.96 -17.83
N LEU A 299 -80.22 93.86 -16.70
CA LEU A 299 -80.42 94.76 -15.55
C LEU A 299 -80.06 96.21 -15.89
N SER A 300 -78.97 96.45 -16.63
CA SER A 300 -78.59 97.81 -17.07
C SER A 300 -79.58 98.37 -18.11
N GLU A 301 -80.10 97.54 -19.03
CA GLU A 301 -81.17 97.96 -19.94
C GLU A 301 -82.46 98.29 -19.18
N CYS A 302 -82.86 97.47 -18.20
CA CYS A 302 -84.04 97.73 -17.39
C CYS A 302 -83.89 98.99 -16.52
N LYS A 303 -82.69 99.27 -16.00
CA LYS A 303 -82.37 100.55 -15.35
C LYS A 303 -82.52 101.72 -16.32
N LYS A 304 -81.92 101.66 -17.50
CA LYS A 304 -82.07 102.69 -18.54
C LYS A 304 -83.53 102.92 -18.92
N ARG A 305 -84.30 101.86 -19.21
CA ARG A 305 -85.75 101.96 -19.50
C ARG A 305 -86.55 102.53 -18.32
N ALA A 306 -86.15 102.27 -17.08
CA ALA A 306 -86.77 102.86 -15.88
C ALA A 306 -86.38 104.33 -15.68
N GLU A 307 -85.14 104.73 -15.99
CA GLU A 307 -84.65 106.11 -15.97
C GLU A 307 -85.29 106.94 -17.10
N GLU A 308 -85.39 106.38 -18.31
CA GLU A 308 -86.12 106.92 -19.45
C GLU A 308 -87.60 107.12 -19.10
N ARG A 309 -88.26 106.11 -18.53
CA ARG A 309 -89.64 106.22 -18.02
C ARG A 309 -89.77 107.22 -16.88
N LYS A 310 -88.78 107.35 -15.99
CA LYS A 310 -88.77 108.38 -14.94
C LYS A 310 -88.63 109.77 -15.52
N LEU A 311 -87.79 109.96 -16.53
CA LEU A 311 -87.66 111.23 -17.26
C LEU A 311 -88.89 111.55 -18.11
N GLN A 312 -89.54 110.54 -18.71
CA GLN A 312 -90.83 110.69 -19.39
C GLN A 312 -91.93 111.03 -18.39
N ASN A 313 -92.03 110.32 -17.26
CA ASN A 313 -92.99 110.63 -16.20
C ASN A 313 -92.73 112.02 -15.59
N GLN A 314 -91.50 112.46 -15.41
CA GLN A 314 -91.20 113.83 -14.97
C GLN A 314 -91.53 114.89 -16.04
N ARG A 315 -91.42 114.55 -17.34
CA ARG A 315 -91.91 115.40 -18.43
C ARG A 315 -93.44 115.40 -18.54
N LEU A 316 -94.10 114.31 -18.16
CA LEU A 316 -95.55 114.17 -18.11
C LEU A 316 -96.11 114.85 -16.87
N GLU A 317 -95.55 114.68 -15.67
CA GLU A 317 -95.90 115.44 -14.45
C GLU A 317 -95.85 116.96 -14.73
N ARG A 318 -94.83 117.44 -15.45
CA ARG A 318 -94.70 118.84 -15.91
C ARG A 318 -95.73 119.27 -16.99
N LYS A 319 -96.58 118.37 -17.48
CA LYS A 319 -97.71 118.62 -18.41
C LYS A 319 -99.07 118.32 -17.77
N THR A 320 -99.22 117.14 -17.16
CA THR A 320 -100.37 116.63 -16.40
C THR A 320 -100.67 117.47 -15.14
N GLN A 321 -99.73 118.28 -14.64
CA GLN A 321 -100.03 119.40 -13.73
C GLN A 321 -100.89 120.52 -14.37
N ARG A 322 -101.26 120.41 -15.65
CA ARG A 322 -102.22 121.29 -16.34
C ARG A 322 -103.33 120.55 -17.09
N GLU A 323 -103.17 119.24 -17.35
CA GLU A 323 -104.16 118.43 -18.08
C GLU A 323 -104.38 117.07 -17.39
N HIS A 324 -105.40 116.98 -16.53
CA HIS A 324 -106.60 116.19 -16.84
C HIS A 324 -107.73 116.42 -15.82
N VAL A 325 -108.73 117.18 -16.25
CA VAL A 325 -110.06 117.30 -15.62
C VAL A 325 -111.07 116.99 -16.72
N LEU A 326 -111.99 116.03 -16.47
CA LEU A 326 -113.00 115.53 -17.43
C LEU A 326 -112.36 114.80 -18.65
N LEU A 327 -113.03 113.88 -19.36
CA LEU A 327 -114.47 113.67 -19.57
C LEU A 327 -114.93 112.20 -19.44
N GLN A 328 -116.24 112.03 -19.26
CA GLN A 328 -117.03 110.82 -19.53
C GLN A 328 -117.22 110.67 -21.07
N SER A 329 -117.83 109.64 -21.67
CA SER A 329 -118.96 108.81 -21.23
C SER A 329 -119.06 107.47 -21.96
N GLU A 330 -120.05 106.68 -21.58
CA GLU A 330 -120.51 105.45 -22.24
C GLU A 330 -121.22 105.77 -23.57
N ASP A 331 -121.33 104.79 -24.49
CA ASP A 331 -122.60 104.04 -24.65
C ASP A 331 -122.48 102.76 -25.52
N LEU A 332 -123.58 102.02 -25.66
CA LEU A 332 -123.68 100.64 -26.14
C LEU A 332 -123.95 100.48 -27.66
N THR A 333 -123.65 99.29 -28.20
CA THR A 333 -124.50 98.62 -29.21
C THR A 333 -124.24 97.11 -29.29
N GLN A 334 -125.21 96.34 -29.81
CA GLN A 334 -125.18 94.88 -29.86
C GLN A 334 -124.81 94.34 -31.25
N GLU A 335 -124.10 93.20 -31.32
CA GLU A 335 -124.34 92.20 -32.38
C GLU A 335 -123.81 90.79 -32.04
N SER A 336 -124.06 89.84 -32.94
CA SER A 336 -123.64 88.42 -32.94
C SER A 336 -124.00 87.56 -31.70
N LEU A 337 -125.08 86.78 -31.85
CA LEU A 337 -125.53 85.79 -30.85
C LEU A 337 -125.09 84.34 -31.11
N ARG A 338 -124.53 84.00 -32.31
CA ARG A 338 -124.07 82.62 -32.60
C ARG A 338 -122.64 82.31 -32.13
N ALA A 339 -121.74 83.29 -32.12
CA ALA A 339 -120.38 83.10 -31.56
C ALA A 339 -120.38 82.82 -30.04
N LYS A 340 -121.44 83.25 -29.33
CA LYS A 340 -121.58 83.08 -27.88
C LYS A 340 -121.80 81.62 -27.48
N GLU A 341 -122.49 80.82 -28.29
CA GLU A 341 -122.78 79.43 -27.94
C GLU A 341 -121.54 78.52 -28.06
N GLU A 342 -120.73 78.69 -29.12
CA GLU A 342 -119.44 78.00 -29.23
C GLU A 342 -118.45 78.43 -28.15
N THR A 343 -118.36 79.73 -27.85
CA THR A 343 -117.44 80.21 -26.80
C THR A 343 -117.90 79.77 -25.40
N LEU A 344 -119.20 79.61 -25.15
CA LEU A 344 -119.71 78.96 -23.93
C LEU A 344 -119.37 77.47 -23.90
N LYS A 345 -119.53 76.71 -24.99
CA LYS A 345 -119.13 75.29 -25.07
C LYS A 345 -117.62 75.10 -24.86
N ARG A 346 -116.79 75.98 -25.43
CA ARG A 346 -115.33 76.01 -25.21
C ARG A 346 -114.97 76.37 -23.76
N ARG A 347 -115.64 77.37 -23.15
CA ARG A 347 -115.47 77.72 -21.72
C ARG A 347 -115.91 76.58 -20.78
N TRP A 348 -117.00 75.90 -21.09
CA TRP A 348 -117.46 74.74 -20.31
C TRP A 348 -116.48 73.56 -20.40
N SER A 349 -115.97 73.27 -21.60
CA SER A 349 -114.92 72.26 -21.80
C SER A 349 -113.62 72.63 -21.07
N MET A 350 -113.19 73.90 -21.10
CA MET A 350 -112.09 74.40 -20.28
C MET A 350 -112.35 74.19 -18.78
N TYR A 351 -113.53 74.56 -18.28
CA TYR A 351 -113.88 74.39 -16.86
C TYR A 351 -113.91 72.91 -16.44
N GLN A 352 -114.45 72.01 -17.28
CA GLN A 352 -114.40 70.57 -17.03
C GLN A 352 -112.96 70.04 -17.02
N MET A 353 -112.12 70.49 -17.95
CA MET A 353 -110.70 70.13 -18.02
C MET A 353 -109.94 70.64 -16.77
N GLU A 354 -110.19 71.87 -16.35
CA GLU A 354 -109.58 72.50 -15.18
C GLU A 354 -110.02 71.82 -13.87
N MET A 355 -111.30 71.44 -13.74
CA MET A 355 -111.80 70.62 -12.63
C MET A 355 -111.20 69.21 -12.59
N LEU A 356 -110.93 68.59 -13.74
CA LEU A 356 -110.25 67.29 -13.81
C LEU A 356 -108.77 67.41 -13.43
N PHE A 357 -108.06 68.40 -13.97
CA PHE A 357 -106.67 68.68 -13.57
C PHE A 357 -106.55 69.13 -12.11
N GLY A 358 -107.55 69.81 -11.55
CA GLY A 358 -107.64 70.13 -10.12
C GLY A 358 -107.62 68.88 -9.25
N LYS A 359 -108.49 67.91 -9.53
CA LYS A 359 -108.51 66.61 -8.82
C LYS A 359 -107.21 65.84 -8.94
N VAL A 360 -106.58 65.83 -10.12
CA VAL A 360 -105.27 65.18 -10.32
C VAL A 360 -104.16 65.92 -9.56
N LYS A 361 -104.19 67.26 -9.54
CA LYS A 361 -103.26 68.14 -8.82
C LYS A 361 -103.34 67.95 -7.30
N GLU A 362 -104.55 67.80 -6.77
CA GLU A 362 -104.82 67.45 -5.37
C GLU A 362 -104.29 66.05 -5.05
N ALA A 363 -104.69 65.03 -5.83
CA ALA A 363 -104.27 63.64 -5.64
C ALA A 363 -102.75 63.41 -5.77
N THR A 364 -102.04 64.26 -6.52
CA THR A 364 -100.58 64.20 -6.66
C THR A 364 -99.80 65.16 -5.75
N GLY A 365 -100.50 66.00 -4.96
CA GLY A 365 -99.89 66.95 -4.03
C GLY A 365 -98.95 67.95 -4.71
N VAL A 366 -99.46 68.69 -5.71
CA VAL A 366 -98.65 69.62 -6.54
C VAL A 366 -99.25 71.02 -6.59
N ALA A 367 -98.41 72.07 -6.57
CA ALA A 367 -98.86 73.46 -6.64
C ALA A 367 -99.26 73.96 -8.06
N ASP A 368 -98.77 73.32 -9.12
CA ASP A 368 -98.89 73.71 -10.53
C ASP A 368 -99.18 72.48 -11.41
N THR A 369 -100.01 72.64 -12.45
CA THR A 369 -100.37 71.56 -13.39
C THR A 369 -99.18 71.08 -14.22
N HIS A 370 -98.24 71.96 -14.59
CA HIS A 370 -97.03 71.54 -15.33
C HIS A 370 -96.07 70.75 -14.43
N ALA A 371 -96.06 71.00 -13.12
CA ALA A 371 -95.29 70.20 -12.17
C ALA A 371 -95.85 68.78 -11.99
N VAL A 372 -97.16 68.56 -12.21
CA VAL A 372 -97.75 67.21 -12.28
C VAL A 372 -97.14 66.44 -13.46
N VAL A 373 -97.14 67.03 -14.66
CA VAL A 373 -96.56 66.43 -15.88
C VAL A 373 -95.06 66.13 -15.69
N ARG A 374 -94.30 67.06 -15.11
CA ARG A 374 -92.86 66.85 -14.81
C ARG A 374 -92.63 65.68 -13.83
N ARG A 375 -93.49 65.47 -12.83
CA ARG A 375 -93.40 64.30 -11.92
C ARG A 375 -93.67 62.99 -12.66
N PHE A 376 -94.72 62.93 -13.50
CA PHE A 376 -95.02 61.71 -14.28
C PHE A 376 -93.92 61.34 -15.28
N LEU A 377 -93.32 62.32 -15.97
CA LEU A 377 -92.19 62.07 -16.87
C LEU A 377 -90.98 61.51 -16.11
N ALA A 378 -90.56 62.17 -15.02
CA ALA A 378 -89.47 61.68 -14.19
C ALA A 378 -89.75 60.29 -13.54
N GLN A 379 -91.01 59.98 -13.27
CA GLN A 379 -91.43 58.64 -12.81
C GLN A 379 -91.33 57.59 -13.93
N GLY A 380 -91.60 57.96 -15.19
CA GLY A 380 -91.35 57.12 -16.37
C GLY A 380 -89.85 56.88 -16.62
N ASP A 381 -89.04 57.94 -16.52
CA ASP A 381 -87.58 57.87 -16.69
C ASP A 381 -86.93 56.99 -15.60
N THR A 382 -87.36 57.14 -14.34
CA THR A 382 -86.87 56.30 -13.24
C THR A 382 -87.38 54.86 -13.33
N PHE A 383 -88.63 54.63 -13.77
CA PHE A 383 -89.15 53.28 -14.03
C PHE A 383 -88.35 52.56 -15.13
N THR A 384 -88.14 53.20 -16.29
CA THR A 384 -87.38 52.62 -17.40
C THR A 384 -85.90 52.39 -17.03
N HIS A 385 -85.30 53.28 -16.23
CA HIS A 385 -83.97 53.06 -15.68
C HIS A 385 -83.90 51.85 -14.73
N LEU A 386 -84.90 51.68 -13.85
CA LEU A 386 -84.98 50.52 -12.95
C LEU A 386 -85.23 49.22 -13.72
N GLU A 387 -86.04 49.22 -14.78
CA GLU A 387 -86.21 48.08 -15.68
C GLU A 387 -84.90 47.74 -16.43
N ALA A 388 -84.12 48.75 -16.85
CA ALA A 388 -82.81 48.57 -17.46
C ALA A 388 -81.76 48.01 -16.47
N LEU A 389 -81.80 48.41 -15.19
CA LEU A 389 -80.95 47.81 -14.15
C LEU A 389 -81.38 46.37 -13.82
N LYS A 390 -82.69 46.12 -13.74
CA LYS A 390 -83.30 44.80 -13.51
C LYS A 390 -82.97 43.81 -14.63
N SER A 391 -82.97 44.23 -15.89
CA SER A 391 -82.58 43.39 -17.02
C SER A 391 -81.07 43.13 -17.06
N LYS A 392 -80.22 44.15 -16.86
CA LYS A 392 -78.76 43.99 -16.74
C LYS A 392 -78.36 43.06 -15.58
N ASN A 393 -79.00 43.20 -14.41
CA ASN A 393 -78.74 42.32 -13.27
C ASN A 393 -79.22 40.88 -13.53
N LYS A 394 -80.35 40.67 -14.22
CA LYS A 394 -80.75 39.33 -14.69
C LYS A 394 -79.73 38.72 -15.64
N GLN A 395 -79.23 39.48 -16.62
CA GLN A 395 -78.19 39.02 -17.56
C GLN A 395 -76.91 38.63 -16.82
N ARG A 396 -76.38 39.50 -15.94
CA ARG A 396 -75.17 39.22 -15.15
C ARG A 396 -75.35 38.01 -14.20
N LEU A 397 -76.55 37.81 -13.66
CA LEU A 397 -76.86 36.62 -12.84
C LEU A 397 -76.90 35.33 -13.67
N LEU A 398 -77.26 35.41 -14.96
CA LEU A 398 -77.18 34.27 -15.88
C LEU A 398 -75.73 33.95 -16.29
N THR A 399 -74.90 34.95 -16.63
CA THR A 399 -73.48 34.70 -16.96
C THR A 399 -72.72 34.13 -15.76
N LEU A 400 -72.88 34.70 -14.56
CA LEU A 400 -72.28 34.18 -13.32
C LEU A 400 -72.73 32.74 -13.00
N LYS A 401 -73.96 32.34 -13.36
CA LYS A 401 -74.42 30.95 -13.23
C LYS A 401 -73.76 30.01 -14.24
N GLN A 402 -73.57 30.45 -15.47
CA GLN A 402 -72.88 29.70 -16.52
C GLN A 402 -71.38 29.56 -16.21
N GLU A 403 -70.74 30.64 -15.79
CA GLU A 403 -69.35 30.68 -15.31
C GLU A 403 -69.16 29.74 -14.11
N LYS A 404 -70.06 29.78 -13.11
CA LYS A 404 -70.03 28.82 -11.99
C LYS A 404 -70.14 27.37 -12.47
N GLN A 405 -71.10 27.05 -13.34
CA GLN A 405 -71.27 25.68 -13.85
C GLN A 405 -70.08 25.21 -14.69
N ARG A 406 -69.41 26.11 -15.42
CA ARG A 406 -68.17 25.83 -16.13
C ARG A 406 -67.03 25.51 -15.16
N LEU A 407 -66.78 26.40 -14.20
CA LEU A 407 -65.73 26.23 -13.19
C LEU A 407 -65.94 24.98 -12.31
N GLN A 408 -67.18 24.59 -12.04
CA GLN A 408 -67.48 23.33 -11.33
C GLN A 408 -67.07 22.11 -12.15
N ARG A 409 -67.33 22.08 -13.46
CA ARG A 409 -66.86 21.00 -14.34
C ARG A 409 -65.34 20.99 -14.46
N GLU A 410 -64.72 22.13 -14.70
CA GLU A 410 -63.25 22.25 -14.77
C GLU A 410 -62.58 21.79 -13.47
N PHE A 411 -63.21 22.03 -12.31
CA PHE A 411 -62.76 21.50 -11.02
C PHE A 411 -62.98 19.98 -10.86
N GLU A 412 -64.14 19.45 -11.27
CA GLU A 412 -64.44 18.01 -11.25
C GLU A 412 -63.48 17.24 -12.18
N ASP A 413 -63.28 17.74 -13.40
CA ASP A 413 -62.34 17.21 -14.39
C ASP A 413 -60.89 17.23 -13.84
N LEU A 414 -60.43 18.36 -13.28
CA LEU A 414 -59.10 18.47 -12.66
C LEU A 414 -58.92 17.54 -11.46
N LYS A 415 -59.95 17.40 -10.61
CA LYS A 415 -59.90 16.53 -9.43
C LYS A 415 -59.73 15.07 -9.86
N TYR A 416 -60.62 14.56 -10.70
CA TYR A 416 -60.61 13.14 -11.08
C TYR A 416 -59.45 12.81 -12.03
N SER A 417 -59.08 13.70 -12.95
CA SER A 417 -57.88 13.49 -13.78
C SER A 417 -56.61 13.47 -12.93
N GLY A 418 -56.43 14.44 -12.02
CA GLY A 418 -55.28 14.49 -11.11
C GLY A 418 -55.17 13.27 -10.19
N GLU A 419 -56.29 12.79 -9.65
CA GLU A 419 -56.33 11.53 -8.89
C GLU A 419 -55.91 10.34 -9.76
N THR A 420 -56.36 10.25 -11.02
CA THR A 420 -55.94 9.16 -11.93
C THR A 420 -54.48 9.24 -12.37
N THR A 421 -53.92 10.44 -12.64
CA THR A 421 -52.52 10.58 -13.04
C THR A 421 -51.60 10.21 -11.87
N LEU A 422 -51.87 10.70 -10.65
CA LEU A 422 -51.10 10.35 -9.46
C LEU A 422 -51.10 8.84 -9.18
N VAL A 423 -52.25 8.17 -9.34
CA VAL A 423 -52.33 6.70 -9.18
C VAL A 423 -51.56 5.96 -10.31
N SER A 424 -51.49 6.52 -11.52
CA SER A 424 -50.68 5.94 -12.61
C SER A 424 -49.17 6.13 -12.38
N GLU A 425 -48.75 7.30 -11.87
CA GLU A 425 -47.37 7.60 -11.53
C GLU A 425 -46.88 6.76 -10.35
N GLN A 426 -47.70 6.57 -9.31
CA GLN A 426 -47.39 5.70 -8.17
C GLN A 426 -47.21 4.23 -8.60
N LYS A 427 -48.04 3.73 -9.54
CA LYS A 427 -47.87 2.39 -10.10
C LYS A 427 -46.58 2.27 -10.91
N LEU A 428 -46.28 3.25 -11.76
CA LEU A 428 -45.03 3.26 -12.52
C LEU A 428 -43.80 3.34 -11.61
N GLN A 429 -43.86 4.11 -10.51
CA GLN A 429 -42.80 4.14 -9.50
C GLN A 429 -42.62 2.79 -8.82
N ALA A 430 -43.70 2.10 -8.43
CA ALA A 430 -43.64 0.76 -7.86
C ALA A 430 -43.06 -0.27 -8.85
N GLU A 431 -43.48 -0.26 -10.12
CA GLU A 431 -42.91 -1.12 -11.16
C GLU A 431 -41.42 -0.85 -11.40
N LEU A 432 -40.97 0.41 -11.30
CA LEU A 432 -39.56 0.77 -11.44
C LEU A 432 -38.74 0.36 -10.19
N GLN A 433 -39.33 0.39 -9.00
CA GLN A 433 -38.72 -0.12 -7.76
C GLN A 433 -38.57 -1.64 -7.80
N GLU A 434 -39.62 -2.38 -8.17
CA GLU A 434 -39.57 -3.84 -8.33
C GLU A 434 -38.51 -4.27 -9.36
N ARG A 435 -38.40 -3.55 -10.49
CA ARG A 435 -37.35 -3.80 -11.49
C ARG A 435 -35.95 -3.46 -10.99
N LEU A 436 -35.79 -2.42 -10.17
CA LEU A 436 -34.51 -2.08 -9.55
C LEU A 436 -34.09 -3.17 -8.56
N GLU A 437 -34.97 -3.59 -7.66
CA GLU A 437 -34.73 -4.67 -6.71
C GLU A 437 -34.37 -5.99 -7.43
N ALA A 438 -35.05 -6.31 -8.54
CA ALA A 438 -34.75 -7.49 -9.36
C ALA A 438 -33.38 -7.41 -10.05
N GLU A 439 -32.95 -6.25 -10.54
CA GLU A 439 -31.60 -6.07 -11.11
C GLU A 439 -30.51 -6.02 -10.03
N GLU A 440 -30.80 -5.50 -8.83
CA GLU A 440 -29.89 -5.57 -7.68
C GLU A 440 -29.69 -7.03 -7.23
N GLN A 441 -30.76 -7.84 -7.17
CA GLN A 441 -30.68 -9.28 -6.89
C GLN A 441 -29.88 -10.04 -7.97
N ARG A 442 -30.13 -9.75 -9.27
CA ARG A 442 -29.33 -10.30 -10.39
C ARG A 442 -27.86 -9.93 -10.27
N ARG A 443 -27.57 -8.70 -9.85
CA ARG A 443 -26.21 -8.21 -9.62
C ARG A 443 -25.54 -8.93 -8.45
N THR A 444 -26.19 -9.09 -7.29
CA THR A 444 -25.60 -9.83 -6.16
C THR A 444 -25.36 -11.28 -6.54
N GLU A 445 -26.33 -11.95 -7.17
CA GLU A 445 -26.14 -13.31 -7.69
C GLU A 445 -24.96 -13.42 -8.66
N ALA A 446 -24.73 -12.42 -9.51
CA ALA A 446 -23.60 -12.40 -10.45
C ALA A 446 -22.26 -12.11 -9.74
N GLN A 447 -22.26 -11.34 -8.66
CA GLN A 447 -21.09 -11.11 -7.82
C GLN A 447 -20.73 -12.37 -7.02
N ASP A 448 -21.70 -13.04 -6.39
CA ASP A 448 -21.50 -14.30 -5.66
C ASP A 448 -20.89 -15.38 -6.58
N LYS A 449 -21.46 -15.55 -7.78
CA LYS A 449 -20.94 -16.48 -8.81
C LYS A 449 -19.55 -16.10 -9.32
N LEU A 450 -19.21 -14.81 -9.33
CA LEU A 450 -17.87 -14.33 -9.68
C LEU A 450 -16.88 -14.64 -8.55
N GLU A 451 -17.25 -14.43 -7.28
CA GLU A 451 -16.40 -14.76 -6.14
C GLU A 451 -16.17 -16.27 -6.01
N ASP A 452 -17.18 -17.11 -6.26
CA ASP A 452 -17.04 -18.57 -6.33
C ASP A 452 -16.08 -19.01 -7.46
N THR A 453 -16.15 -18.39 -8.64
CA THR A 453 -15.22 -18.71 -9.74
C THR A 453 -13.80 -18.22 -9.45
N ILE A 454 -13.63 -17.06 -8.79
CA ILE A 454 -12.31 -16.57 -8.35
C ILE A 454 -11.71 -17.49 -7.29
N GLN A 455 -12.47 -17.90 -6.28
CA GLN A 455 -12.00 -18.82 -5.23
C GLN A 455 -11.61 -20.19 -5.82
N SER A 456 -12.43 -20.75 -6.71
CA SER A 456 -12.10 -22.04 -7.35
C SER A 456 -10.93 -21.94 -8.35
N MET A 457 -10.74 -20.80 -9.02
CA MET A 457 -9.53 -20.51 -9.81
C MET A 457 -8.27 -20.36 -8.94
N GLN A 458 -8.37 -19.77 -7.75
CA GLN A 458 -7.27 -19.68 -6.79
C GLN A 458 -6.89 -21.07 -6.25
N MET A 459 -7.87 -21.86 -5.80
CA MET A 459 -7.64 -23.23 -5.30
C MET A 459 -7.03 -24.15 -6.38
N THR A 460 -7.45 -24.03 -7.64
CA THR A 460 -6.86 -24.81 -8.75
C THR A 460 -5.47 -24.30 -9.12
N ARG A 461 -5.21 -22.99 -9.07
CA ARG A 461 -3.88 -22.40 -9.22
C ARG A 461 -2.91 -22.95 -8.16
N GLU A 462 -3.25 -22.83 -6.88
CA GLU A 462 -2.42 -23.31 -5.78
C GLU A 462 -2.16 -24.82 -5.85
N GLY A 463 -3.20 -25.60 -6.18
CA GLY A 463 -3.08 -27.04 -6.42
C GLY A 463 -2.11 -27.38 -7.56
N LEU A 464 -2.17 -26.66 -8.68
CA LEU A 464 -1.27 -26.85 -9.82
C LEU A 464 0.16 -26.35 -9.53
N GLU A 465 0.34 -25.24 -8.83
CA GLU A 465 1.66 -24.75 -8.41
C GLU A 465 2.34 -25.73 -7.45
N HIS A 466 1.58 -26.31 -6.50
CA HIS A 466 2.03 -27.34 -5.58
C HIS A 466 2.37 -28.67 -6.28
N LEU A 467 1.56 -29.10 -7.25
CA LEU A 467 1.84 -30.28 -8.09
C LEU A 467 3.11 -30.06 -8.93
N ALA A 468 3.20 -28.94 -9.66
CA ALA A 468 4.39 -28.57 -10.42
C ALA A 468 5.63 -28.49 -9.52
N GLY A 469 5.48 -28.01 -8.28
CA GLY A 469 6.50 -28.00 -7.23
C GLY A 469 7.03 -29.39 -6.87
N LYS A 470 6.13 -30.35 -6.61
CA LYS A 470 6.49 -31.76 -6.36
C LYS A 470 7.16 -32.39 -7.59
N MET A 471 6.69 -32.06 -8.78
CA MET A 471 7.17 -32.59 -10.06
C MET A 471 8.40 -31.86 -10.63
N LYS A 472 9.10 -31.03 -9.83
CA LYS A 472 10.37 -30.39 -10.21
C LYS A 472 11.50 -31.38 -10.55
N ARG A 473 11.46 -32.60 -10.01
CA ARG A 473 12.48 -33.65 -10.22
C ARG A 473 12.32 -34.42 -11.54
N ILE A 474 11.20 -34.27 -12.23
CA ILE A 474 10.93 -34.94 -13.51
C ILE A 474 11.39 -34.02 -14.63
N ALA A 475 12.48 -34.41 -15.29
CA ALA A 475 13.03 -33.73 -16.46
C ALA A 475 12.02 -33.81 -17.62
N ALA A 476 11.86 -32.72 -18.37
CA ALA A 476 10.73 -32.51 -19.28
C ALA A 476 11.21 -32.29 -20.73
N ASP A 477 12.28 -32.96 -21.11
CA ASP A 477 13.24 -32.47 -22.12
C ASP A 477 12.77 -32.58 -23.58
N ALA A 478 11.60 -33.16 -23.81
CA ALA A 478 10.91 -33.21 -25.09
C ALA A 478 9.40 -33.03 -24.89
N GLY A 479 8.88 -31.81 -25.06
CA GLY A 479 7.47 -31.46 -24.84
C GLY A 479 7.18 -30.03 -25.32
N ARG A 480 5.92 -29.68 -25.58
CA ARG A 480 5.51 -28.36 -26.10
C ARG A 480 5.75 -27.25 -25.07
N PHE A 481 5.81 -27.61 -23.79
CA PHE A 481 6.11 -26.71 -22.68
C PHE A 481 7.50 -26.96 -22.05
N ALA A 482 8.38 -27.73 -22.72
CA ALA A 482 9.74 -27.97 -22.26
C ALA A 482 10.53 -26.65 -22.08
N GLY A 483 11.24 -26.52 -20.96
CA GLY A 483 12.09 -25.37 -20.63
C GLY A 483 11.37 -24.04 -20.34
N LYS A 484 10.09 -23.90 -20.70
CA LYS A 484 9.29 -22.69 -20.44
C LYS A 484 8.71 -22.71 -19.03
N VAL A 485 9.32 -21.95 -18.13
CA VAL A 485 8.66 -21.54 -16.88
C VAL A 485 7.51 -20.61 -17.27
N PRO A 486 6.23 -20.93 -16.93
CA PRO A 486 5.13 -20.02 -17.21
C PRO A 486 5.29 -18.71 -16.42
N ASP A 487 5.08 -17.56 -17.07
CA ASP A 487 5.15 -16.26 -16.40
C ASP A 487 3.95 -16.10 -15.44
N PRO A 488 4.15 -15.95 -14.11
CA PRO A 488 3.07 -15.83 -13.13
C PRO A 488 2.19 -14.57 -13.28
N LYS A 489 2.48 -13.71 -14.26
CA LYS A 489 1.69 -12.51 -14.64
C LYS A 489 0.99 -12.61 -15.99
N ALA A 490 1.15 -13.69 -16.75
CA ALA A 490 0.43 -13.87 -18.02
C ALA A 490 -0.99 -14.39 -17.79
N ASP A 491 -1.97 -13.94 -18.57
CA ASP A 491 -3.36 -14.43 -18.47
C ASP A 491 -3.44 -15.94 -18.78
N ASP A 492 -2.61 -16.41 -19.71
CA ASP A 492 -2.43 -17.83 -20.07
C ASP A 492 -1.70 -18.67 -18.98
N TYR A 493 -1.33 -18.10 -17.82
CA TYR A 493 -0.53 -18.79 -16.80
C TYR A 493 -1.16 -20.10 -16.33
N LEU A 494 -2.46 -20.09 -16.01
CA LEU A 494 -3.15 -21.26 -15.45
C LEU A 494 -3.29 -22.39 -16.51
N PRO A 495 -3.74 -22.14 -17.76
CA PRO A 495 -3.67 -23.12 -18.84
C PRO A 495 -2.25 -23.63 -19.14
N ALA A 496 -1.24 -22.76 -19.15
CA ALA A 496 0.15 -23.16 -19.42
C ALA A 496 0.73 -24.04 -18.30
N LEU A 497 0.44 -23.70 -17.04
CA LEU A 497 0.84 -24.50 -15.88
C LEU A 497 0.14 -25.87 -15.86
N LEU A 498 -1.15 -25.92 -16.19
CA LEU A 498 -1.89 -27.18 -16.37
C LEU A 498 -1.26 -28.04 -17.48
N GLY A 499 -0.87 -27.44 -18.61
CA GLY A 499 -0.15 -28.12 -19.69
C GLY A 499 1.21 -28.69 -19.25
N VAL A 500 2.00 -27.94 -18.49
CA VAL A 500 3.28 -28.40 -17.91
C VAL A 500 3.06 -29.57 -16.94
N VAL A 501 2.04 -29.51 -16.08
CA VAL A 501 1.71 -30.58 -15.14
C VAL A 501 1.23 -31.83 -15.90
N ALA A 502 0.39 -31.69 -16.92
CA ALA A 502 -0.10 -32.79 -17.74
C ALA A 502 1.04 -33.51 -18.51
N GLU A 503 1.93 -32.76 -19.18
CA GLU A 503 3.10 -33.36 -19.86
C GLU A 503 4.02 -34.12 -18.89
N LYS A 504 4.15 -33.64 -17.65
CA LYS A 504 4.94 -34.32 -16.61
C LYS A 504 4.22 -35.53 -16.01
N LEU A 505 2.90 -35.50 -15.87
CA LEU A 505 2.11 -36.64 -15.38
C LEU A 505 2.14 -37.80 -16.37
N LEU A 506 1.99 -37.51 -17.68
CA LEU A 506 2.10 -38.54 -18.73
C LEU A 506 3.51 -39.16 -18.78
N LYS A 507 4.57 -38.37 -18.57
CA LYS A 507 5.95 -38.88 -18.48
C LYS A 507 6.19 -39.72 -17.22
N LEU A 508 5.62 -39.32 -16.09
CA LEU A 508 5.65 -40.11 -14.85
C LEU A 508 4.88 -41.43 -15.01
N GLN A 509 3.72 -41.40 -15.67
CA GLN A 509 2.94 -42.60 -15.97
C GLN A 509 3.74 -43.57 -16.86
N ALA A 510 4.31 -43.12 -17.98
CA ALA A 510 5.12 -43.96 -18.86
C ALA A 510 6.39 -44.52 -18.17
N GLN A 511 6.95 -43.81 -17.19
CA GLN A 511 8.04 -44.33 -16.35
C GLN A 511 7.55 -45.38 -15.35
N LEU A 512 6.37 -45.21 -14.76
CA LEU A 512 5.75 -46.17 -13.85
C LEU A 512 5.24 -47.44 -14.55
N GLU A 513 4.76 -47.34 -15.80
CA GLU A 513 4.38 -48.48 -16.63
C GLU A 513 5.55 -49.44 -16.91
N SER A 514 6.80 -48.97 -16.76
CA SER A 514 8.01 -49.78 -16.85
C SER A 514 8.45 -50.45 -15.54
N GLN A 515 7.74 -50.23 -14.43
CA GLN A 515 8.14 -50.65 -13.08
C GLN A 515 7.02 -51.38 -12.34
N ASP A 516 7.35 -52.43 -11.59
CA ASP A 516 6.38 -53.08 -10.71
C ASP A 516 6.09 -52.19 -9.48
N ILE A 517 4.96 -51.48 -9.56
CA ILE A 517 4.46 -50.60 -8.50
C ILE A 517 4.11 -51.41 -7.23
N ALA A 518 3.62 -52.65 -7.37
CA ALA A 518 3.27 -53.48 -6.22
C ALA A 518 4.51 -53.97 -5.47
N ALA A 519 5.53 -54.45 -6.21
CA ALA A 519 6.82 -54.83 -5.62
C ALA A 519 7.54 -53.64 -4.98
N THR A 520 7.58 -52.49 -5.65
CA THR A 520 8.24 -51.28 -5.10
C THR A 520 7.51 -50.70 -3.90
N VAL A 521 6.17 -50.74 -3.84
CA VAL A 521 5.39 -50.40 -2.64
C VAL A 521 5.62 -51.41 -1.50
N HIS A 522 5.78 -52.70 -1.79
CA HIS A 522 6.21 -53.68 -0.78
C HIS A 522 7.62 -53.38 -0.25
N HIS A 523 8.57 -53.03 -1.12
CA HIS A 523 9.91 -52.62 -0.69
C HIS A 523 9.91 -51.31 0.12
N LEU A 524 8.99 -50.38 -0.16
CA LEU A 524 8.76 -49.17 0.64
C LEU A 524 8.16 -49.49 2.01
N ALA A 525 7.25 -50.47 2.10
CA ALA A 525 6.64 -50.92 3.35
C ALA A 525 7.59 -51.74 4.25
N ASN A 526 8.67 -52.30 3.68
CA ASN A 526 9.66 -53.07 4.44
C ASN A 526 10.40 -52.17 5.46
N ARG A 527 10.33 -52.55 6.73
CA ARG A 527 10.87 -51.80 7.88
C ARG A 527 12.35 -51.40 7.74
N GLU A 528 13.14 -52.23 7.07
CA GLU A 528 14.56 -51.99 6.77
C GLU A 528 14.78 -50.75 5.89
N PHE A 529 13.88 -50.48 4.93
CA PHE A 529 13.98 -49.31 4.06
C PHE A 529 13.84 -48.01 4.85
N TYR A 530 12.89 -47.97 5.80
CA TYR A 530 12.77 -46.86 6.75
C TYR A 530 14.04 -46.72 7.59
N SER A 531 14.59 -47.80 8.16
CA SER A 531 15.85 -47.74 8.94
C SER A 531 17.04 -47.23 8.11
N ILE A 532 17.13 -47.59 6.83
CA ILE A 532 18.18 -47.11 5.91
C ILE A 532 18.01 -45.63 5.53
N LEU A 533 16.78 -45.15 5.40
CA LEU A 533 16.49 -43.71 5.24
C LEU A 533 16.78 -42.93 6.53
N GLU A 534 16.39 -43.47 7.68
CA GLU A 534 16.61 -42.87 8.99
C GLU A 534 18.08 -42.61 9.29
N GLY A 535 18.96 -43.57 8.95
CA GLY A 535 20.41 -43.44 9.08
C GLY A 535 21.07 -42.46 8.09
N LYS A 536 20.33 -41.95 7.09
CA LYS A 536 20.84 -41.03 6.04
C LYS A 536 20.31 -39.59 6.16
N LEU A 537 19.48 -39.30 7.16
CA LEU A 537 18.94 -37.96 7.39
C LEU A 537 19.98 -36.99 7.98
N PRO A 538 20.02 -35.71 7.53
CA PRO A 538 20.91 -34.70 8.10
C PRO A 538 20.62 -34.42 9.58
N ARG A 539 21.67 -34.20 10.38
CA ARG A 539 21.59 -33.99 11.85
C ARG A 539 20.81 -32.73 12.30
N TYR A 540 20.42 -31.85 11.38
CA TYR A 540 19.60 -30.67 11.68
C TYR A 540 18.09 -30.92 11.58
N ASN A 541 17.64 -32.08 11.06
CA ASN A 541 16.23 -32.44 11.04
C ASN A 541 15.77 -32.92 12.42
N THR A 542 15.35 -31.99 13.27
CA THR A 542 14.57 -32.28 14.49
C THR A 542 13.27 -32.97 14.10
N ARG A 543 13.13 -34.25 14.47
CA ARG A 543 11.89 -35.00 14.23
C ARG A 543 10.86 -34.60 15.28
N ILE A 544 9.68 -34.15 14.83
CA ILE A 544 8.49 -34.18 15.69
C ILE A 544 8.07 -35.65 15.77
N GLY A 545 8.16 -36.22 16.97
CA GLY A 545 7.65 -37.55 17.25
C GLY A 545 6.13 -37.52 17.31
N LEU A 546 5.47 -37.55 16.14
CA LEU A 546 4.04 -37.87 16.09
C LEU A 546 3.84 -39.22 16.78
N PRO A 547 2.98 -39.33 17.81
CA PRO A 547 2.71 -40.62 18.42
C PRO A 547 2.10 -41.52 17.35
N LEU A 548 2.78 -42.63 17.05
CA LEU A 548 2.11 -43.74 16.37
C LEU A 548 0.90 -44.08 17.22
N ALA A 549 -0.26 -44.20 16.58
CA ALA A 549 -1.48 -44.61 17.27
C ALA A 549 -1.29 -46.04 17.80
N SER A 550 -0.78 -46.14 19.03
CA SER A 550 -0.71 -47.40 19.76
C SER A 550 -2.10 -48.01 19.72
N HIS A 551 -2.18 -49.31 19.39
CA HIS A 551 -3.45 -50.03 19.47
C HIS A 551 -3.98 -49.85 20.89
N LYS A 552 -5.10 -49.14 21.03
CA LYS A 552 -5.63 -48.73 22.33
C LYS A 552 -5.98 -49.95 23.16
N ASP A 553 -5.05 -50.36 24.03
CA ASP A 553 -5.32 -51.34 25.05
C ASP A 553 -6.29 -50.72 26.06
N LYS A 554 -7.30 -51.48 26.48
CA LYS A 554 -8.57 -50.93 26.98
C LYS A 554 -8.66 -50.89 28.50
N PHE A 555 -7.58 -50.56 29.20
CA PHE A 555 -7.54 -50.55 30.66
C PHE A 555 -6.67 -49.43 31.22
N PHE A 556 -7.33 -48.49 31.91
CA PHE A 556 -6.77 -47.42 32.74
C PHE A 556 -5.95 -46.35 31.97
N ASP A 557 -5.93 -45.07 32.35
CA ASP A 557 -6.51 -44.37 33.51
C ASP A 557 -7.36 -43.13 33.13
N GLU A 558 -8.11 -42.61 34.10
CA GLU A 558 -8.70 -41.27 34.05
C GLU A 558 -7.73 -40.25 34.68
N GLU A 559 -6.94 -39.54 33.88
CA GLU A 559 -6.26 -38.30 34.31
C GLU A 559 -6.71 -37.13 33.43
N GLU A 560 -7.02 -35.99 34.07
CA GLU A 560 -7.51 -34.78 33.41
C GLU A 560 -6.36 -34.01 32.78
N SER A 561 -6.21 -34.07 31.45
CA SER A 561 -5.36 -33.13 30.71
C SER A 561 -6.05 -31.78 30.64
N GLU A 562 -5.58 -30.81 31.43
CA GLU A 562 -6.02 -29.41 31.38
C GLU A 562 -5.47 -28.70 30.13
N ASP A 563 -6.00 -29.08 28.96
CA ASP A 563 -5.68 -28.47 27.67
C ASP A 563 -6.34 -27.07 27.58
N GLU A 564 -5.73 -26.05 28.20
CA GLU A 564 -6.11 -24.64 28.05
C GLU A 564 -5.85 -24.12 26.63
N GLU A 565 -6.70 -24.48 25.67
CA GLU A 565 -6.69 -23.87 24.35
C GLU A 565 -8.09 -23.51 23.82
N SER A 566 -8.38 -22.19 23.83
CA SER A 566 -9.15 -21.42 22.84
C SER A 566 -10.50 -21.95 22.30
N ASN A 567 -11.18 -22.85 23.02
CA ASN A 567 -12.40 -23.49 22.51
C ASN A 567 -13.66 -22.64 22.72
N VAL A 568 -13.99 -21.81 21.73
CA VAL A 568 -15.30 -21.13 21.61
C VAL A 568 -16.41 -22.18 21.68
N ALA A 569 -17.19 -22.16 22.76
CA ALA A 569 -18.12 -23.23 23.10
C ALA A 569 -19.20 -23.44 22.03
N THR A 570 -19.02 -24.43 21.16
CA THR A 570 -19.94 -24.75 20.07
C THR A 570 -21.35 -25.00 20.59
N ARG A 571 -22.35 -24.59 19.80
CA ARG A 571 -23.79 -24.67 20.16
C ARG A 571 -24.21 -26.06 20.64
N ALA A 572 -23.60 -27.13 20.12
CA ALA A 572 -23.81 -28.50 20.57
C ALA A 572 -23.28 -28.76 21.99
N ALA A 573 -22.06 -28.33 22.31
CA ALA A 573 -21.47 -28.47 23.64
C ALA A 573 -22.26 -27.71 24.71
N LEU A 574 -22.72 -26.49 24.41
CA LEU A 574 -23.63 -25.73 25.28
C LEU A 574 -24.96 -26.44 25.50
N LYS A 575 -25.52 -27.08 24.46
CA LYS A 575 -26.77 -27.85 24.54
C LYS A 575 -26.60 -29.13 25.40
N ILE A 576 -25.47 -29.81 25.29
CA ILE A 576 -25.13 -30.98 26.12
C ILE A 576 -24.91 -30.56 27.58
N ARG A 577 -24.20 -29.45 27.83
CA ARG A 577 -23.96 -28.92 29.18
C ARG A 577 -25.26 -28.48 29.86
N SER A 578 -26.17 -27.80 29.14
CA SER A 578 -27.47 -27.41 29.69
C SER A 578 -28.39 -28.60 29.94
N GLN A 579 -28.38 -29.60 29.05
CA GLN A 579 -29.14 -30.84 29.26
C GLN A 579 -28.65 -31.62 30.49
N LYS A 580 -27.33 -31.80 30.68
CA LYS A 580 -26.77 -32.39 31.92
C LYS A 580 -27.19 -31.60 33.19
N LEU A 581 -27.33 -30.27 33.09
CA LEU A 581 -27.80 -29.40 34.18
C LEU A 581 -29.30 -29.57 34.49
N ILE A 582 -30.12 -29.86 33.48
CA ILE A 582 -31.54 -30.19 33.63
C ILE A 582 -31.71 -31.59 34.23
N GLU A 583 -30.96 -32.58 33.74
CA GLU A 583 -31.02 -33.98 34.20
C GLU A 583 -30.52 -34.14 35.65
N SER A 584 -29.46 -33.43 36.04
CA SER A 584 -28.99 -33.41 37.43
C SER A 584 -29.97 -32.74 38.39
N ARG A 585 -30.77 -31.77 37.93
CA ARG A 585 -31.87 -31.18 38.70
C ARG A 585 -33.12 -32.06 38.73
N SER A 586 -33.46 -32.76 37.65
CA SER A 586 -34.65 -33.65 37.62
C SER A 586 -34.51 -34.86 38.55
N LYS A 587 -33.31 -35.44 38.65
CA LYS A 587 -32.99 -36.56 39.56
C LYS A 587 -33.26 -36.27 41.05
N LYS A 588 -33.33 -35.01 41.48
CA LYS A 588 -33.66 -34.63 42.88
C LYS A 588 -35.17 -34.48 43.15
N ARG A 589 -36.07 -34.85 42.23
CA ARG A 589 -37.52 -34.57 42.38
C ARG A 589 -38.47 -35.75 42.15
N SER A 590 -38.07 -36.98 42.47
CA SER A 590 -38.95 -38.17 42.45
C SER A 590 -39.07 -38.86 43.83
N ARG A 591 -40.08 -38.41 44.60
CA ARG A 591 -40.87 -39.15 45.62
C ARG A 591 -40.16 -40.11 46.61
N SER A 592 -40.35 -39.81 47.90
CA SER A 592 -40.99 -40.78 48.80
C SER A 592 -42.17 -40.10 49.53
N ARG A 593 -43.30 -40.80 49.68
CA ARG A 593 -44.46 -40.39 50.51
C ARG A 593 -45.38 -41.60 50.71
N LYS A 594 -45.60 -41.99 51.98
CA LYS A 594 -46.36 -43.18 52.42
C LYS A 594 -45.79 -44.54 51.98
N SER A 595 -45.21 -45.27 52.92
CA SER A 595 -46.05 -46.12 53.79
C SER A 595 -45.86 -45.67 55.24
#